data_AF-A0AAV2GYX6-F1
#
_entry.id   AF-A0AAV2GYX6-F1
#
_cell.length_a   1.000
_cell.length_b   1.000
_cell.length_c   1.000
_cell.angle_alpha   90.00
_cell.angle_beta   90.00
_cell.angle_gamma   90.00
#
_symmetry.space_group_name_H-M   'P 1'
#
loop_
_entity.id
_entity.type
_entity.pdbx_description
1 polymer ?
#
loop_
_entity_poly.entity_id
_entity_poly.type
_entity_poly.pdbx_seq_one_letter_code
_entity_poly.pdbx_strand_id
1 'polypeptide(L)'
;YISYDIPNSNDDTWIPLEWAQNYRIKAYVEVGRFEEARKLIDEMLYKTGGQNITTMANSAVLFFVEGKVEKVEEVVKQLIELSSLISFKYLKADALCEQAYFYFEFGTAEKNIAGVELLNCALKSTIRYKHEADLMLGILHRRCLHWNTY
;
A
#
# COMPACT_ATOMS: atom_id res chain seq x y z
N TYR A 1 16.53 7.56 16.13
CA TYR A 1 16.97 7.06 14.80
C TYR A 1 16.58 5.60 14.71
N ILE A 2 15.44 5.30 14.11
CA ILE A 2 15.04 3.92 13.80
C ILE A 2 15.29 3.77 12.30
N SER A 3 16.34 3.05 11.92
CA SER A 3 16.57 2.65 10.54
C SER A 3 15.62 1.50 10.23
N TYR A 4 14.61 1.74 9.40
CA TYR A 4 13.82 0.65 8.83
C TYR A 4 14.68 -0.06 7.79
N ASP A 5 15.30 -1.18 8.18
CA ASP A 5 15.86 -2.13 7.23
C ASP A 5 14.68 -2.79 6.50
N ILE A 6 14.42 -2.31 5.30
CA ILE A 6 13.36 -2.84 4.44
C ILE A 6 13.88 -4.15 3.86
N PRO A 7 13.32 -5.32 4.23
CA PRO A 7 13.90 -6.61 3.89
C PRO A 7 14.17 -6.74 2.39
N ASN A 8 15.38 -7.12 2.03
CA ASN A 8 15.70 -7.57 0.67
C ASN A 8 15.15 -8.99 0.51
N SER A 9 13.89 -9.08 0.06
CA SER A 9 13.19 -10.15 -0.68
C SER A 9 13.57 -11.65 -0.56
N ASN A 10 14.32 -12.13 0.45
CA ASN A 10 14.85 -13.49 0.42
C ASN A 10 14.68 -14.34 1.69
N ASP A 11 13.86 -13.97 2.68
CA ASP A 11 13.55 -14.88 3.81
C ASP A 11 12.09 -14.75 4.25
N ASP A 12 11.38 -15.91 4.29
CA ASP A 12 10.15 -16.31 5.00
C ASP A 12 8.89 -15.41 5.09
N THR A 13 8.95 -14.14 4.71
CA THR A 13 7.80 -13.26 4.53
C THR A 13 7.54 -13.10 3.04
N TRP A 14 6.53 -13.80 2.53
CA TRP A 14 6.06 -13.59 1.17
C TRP A 14 5.45 -12.19 1.07
N ILE A 15 6.10 -11.30 0.31
CA ILE A 15 5.63 -9.93 0.04
C ILE A 15 5.81 -9.68 -1.46
N PRO A 16 4.76 -9.29 -2.19
CA PRO A 16 4.91 -8.82 -3.57
C PRO A 16 5.96 -7.69 -3.66
N LEU A 17 6.83 -7.76 -4.67
CA LEU A 17 7.91 -6.78 -4.85
C LEU A 17 7.36 -5.35 -4.96
N GLU A 18 6.21 -5.21 -5.60
CA GLU A 18 5.48 -3.96 -5.77
C GLU A 18 5.12 -3.32 -4.42
N TRP A 19 4.66 -4.13 -3.46
CA TRP A 19 4.29 -3.66 -2.12
C TRP A 19 5.54 -3.21 -1.35
N ALA A 20 6.63 -3.98 -1.43
CA ALA A 20 7.90 -3.60 -0.83
C ALA A 20 8.45 -2.28 -1.42
N GLN A 21 8.29 -2.07 -2.73
CA GLN A 21 8.72 -0.83 -3.41
C GLN A 21 7.86 0.36 -3.01
N ASN A 22 6.55 0.22 -2.92
CA ASN A 22 5.65 1.28 -2.44
C ASN A 22 5.90 1.62 -0.96
N TYR A 23 6.25 0.64 -0.13
CA TYR A 23 6.70 0.92 1.22
C TYR A 23 8.00 1.72 1.25
N ARG A 24 8.99 1.37 0.40
CA ARG A 24 10.23 2.16 0.23
C ARG A 24 9.93 3.60 -0.20
N ILE A 25 8.99 3.81 -1.13
CA ILE A 25 8.57 5.15 -1.55
C ILE A 25 8.07 5.94 -0.33
N LYS A 26 7.12 5.38 0.43
CA LYS A 26 6.57 6.03 1.62
C LYS A 26 7.66 6.39 2.63
N ALA A 27 8.55 5.44 2.93
CA ALA A 27 9.66 5.66 3.86
C ALA A 27 10.59 6.78 3.38
N TYR A 28 10.92 6.83 2.07
CA TYR A 28 11.72 7.91 1.51
C TYR A 28 11.04 9.28 1.64
N VAL A 29 9.73 9.37 1.40
CA VAL A 29 8.97 10.61 1.61
C VAL A 29 9.01 11.05 3.08
N GLU A 30 8.81 10.12 4.02
CA GLU A 30 8.81 10.41 5.46
C GLU A 30 10.17 10.92 5.97
N VAL A 31 11.28 10.45 5.41
CA VAL A 31 12.64 10.91 5.79
C VAL A 31 13.19 12.05 4.92
N GLY A 32 12.36 12.62 4.03
CA GLY A 32 12.76 13.76 3.17
C GLY A 32 13.61 13.41 1.95
N ARG A 33 13.72 12.13 1.61
CA ARG A 33 14.48 11.59 0.46
C ARG A 33 13.66 11.65 -0.84
N PHE A 34 13.24 12.85 -1.22
CA PHE A 34 12.24 13.08 -2.25
C PHE A 34 12.67 12.65 -3.66
N GLU A 35 13.94 12.82 -4.04
CA GLU A 35 14.44 12.41 -5.35
C GLU A 35 14.44 10.88 -5.52
N GLU A 36 14.76 10.15 -4.45
CA GLU A 36 14.75 8.68 -4.47
C GLU A 36 13.31 8.14 -4.47
N ALA A 37 12.41 8.79 -3.74
CA ALA A 37 10.98 8.51 -3.83
C ALA A 37 10.46 8.73 -5.26
N ARG A 38 10.79 9.86 -5.89
CA ARG A 38 10.37 10.21 -7.26
C ARG A 38 10.84 9.18 -8.27
N LYS A 39 12.13 8.85 -8.26
CA LYS A 39 12.69 7.86 -9.19
C LYS A 39 11.97 6.52 -9.09
N LEU A 40 11.67 6.07 -7.87
CA LEU A 40 10.99 4.80 -7.65
C LEU A 40 9.51 4.86 -8.04
N ILE A 41 8.83 5.99 -7.81
CA ILE A 41 7.47 6.26 -8.30
C ILE A 41 7.43 6.16 -9.83
N ASP A 42 8.33 6.84 -10.52
CA ASP A 42 8.36 6.87 -11.99
C ASP A 42 8.60 5.47 -12.57
N GLU A 43 9.52 4.70 -11.97
CA GLU A 43 9.79 3.31 -12.37
C GLU A 43 8.55 2.41 -12.18
N MET A 44 7.87 2.54 -11.04
CA MET A 44 6.68 1.76 -10.69
C MET A 44 5.50 2.07 -11.60
N LEU A 45 5.22 3.35 -11.83
CA LEU A 45 4.15 3.76 -12.73
C LEU A 45 4.46 3.36 -14.18
N TYR A 46 5.71 3.45 -14.62
CA TYR A 46 6.12 2.96 -15.95
C TYR A 46 5.85 1.46 -16.11
N LYS A 47 6.29 0.63 -15.17
CA LYS A 47 6.11 -0.84 -15.22
C LYS A 47 4.65 -1.27 -15.17
N THR A 48 3.82 -0.52 -14.44
CA THR A 48 2.40 -0.85 -14.26
C THR A 48 1.48 -0.14 -15.25
N GLY A 49 2.04 0.59 -16.22
CA GLY A 49 1.26 1.38 -17.18
C GLY A 49 0.40 2.46 -16.51
N GLY A 50 0.84 2.98 -15.36
CA GLY A 50 0.14 3.99 -14.58
C GLY A 50 -1.06 3.47 -13.78
N GLN A 51 -1.15 2.16 -13.54
CA GLN A 51 -2.34 1.55 -12.91
C GLN A 51 -2.15 1.13 -11.45
N ASN A 52 -0.94 1.24 -10.89
CA ASN A 52 -0.71 0.95 -9.47
C ASN A 52 -1.28 2.08 -8.59
N ILE A 53 -2.46 1.83 -8.01
CA ILE A 53 -3.20 2.81 -7.19
C ILE A 53 -2.38 3.27 -5.98
N THR A 54 -1.64 2.37 -5.31
CA THR A 54 -0.84 2.74 -4.14
C THR A 54 0.34 3.64 -4.54
N THR A 55 1.01 3.36 -5.66
CA THR A 55 2.06 4.23 -6.20
C THR A 55 1.51 5.61 -6.57
N MET A 56 0.32 5.68 -7.18
CA MET A 56 -0.34 6.95 -7.48
C MET A 56 -0.63 7.74 -6.21
N ALA A 57 -1.15 7.09 -5.16
CA ALA A 57 -1.40 7.74 -3.88
C ALA A 57 -0.10 8.28 -3.23
N ASN A 58 0.97 7.50 -3.26
CA ASN A 58 2.29 7.95 -2.77
C ASN A 58 2.83 9.13 -3.59
N SER A 59 2.58 9.16 -4.90
CA SER A 59 2.94 10.29 -5.77
C SER A 59 2.17 11.56 -5.39
N ALA A 60 0.86 11.47 -5.15
CA ALA A 60 0.06 12.58 -4.66
C ALA A 60 0.56 13.10 -3.30
N VAL A 61 0.93 12.22 -2.37
CA VAL A 61 1.51 12.64 -1.09
C VAL A 61 2.84 13.38 -1.29
N LEU A 62 3.72 12.87 -2.14
CA LEU A 62 4.99 13.54 -2.46
C LEU A 62 4.74 14.93 -3.04
N PHE A 63 3.85 15.07 -4.03
CA PHE A 63 3.53 16.38 -4.61
C PHE A 63 2.92 17.35 -3.60
N PHE A 64 2.07 16.85 -2.70
CA PHE A 64 1.50 17.66 -1.63
C PHE A 64 2.58 18.19 -0.68
N VAL A 65 3.53 17.33 -0.25
CA VAL A 65 4.66 17.74 0.60
C VAL A 65 5.55 18.77 -0.09
N GLU A 66 5.69 18.70 -1.41
CA GLU A 66 6.41 19.69 -2.22
C GLU A 66 5.61 20.97 -2.53
N GLY A 67 4.34 21.06 -2.12
CA GLY A 67 3.46 22.19 -2.40
C GLY A 67 2.96 22.27 -3.85
N LYS A 68 3.09 21.19 -4.64
CA LYS A 68 2.69 21.10 -6.05
C LYS A 68 1.24 20.63 -6.18
N VAL A 69 0.30 21.47 -5.75
CA VAL A 69 -1.14 21.13 -5.69
C VAL A 69 -1.70 20.76 -7.06
N GLU A 70 -1.25 21.42 -8.13
CA GLU A 70 -1.65 21.14 -9.51
C GLU A 70 -1.37 19.69 -9.92
N LYS A 71 -0.24 19.13 -9.47
CA LYS A 71 0.12 17.75 -9.76
C LYS A 71 -0.67 16.74 -8.93
N VAL A 72 -1.11 17.13 -7.72
CA VAL A 72 -2.04 16.32 -6.92
C VAL A 72 -3.37 16.18 -7.67
N GLU A 73 -3.88 17.27 -8.25
CA GLU A 73 -5.11 17.26 -9.05
C GLU A 73 -4.99 16.38 -10.30
N GLU A 74 -3.84 16.42 -10.99
CA GLU A 74 -3.55 15.53 -12.13
C GLU A 74 -3.62 14.05 -11.74
N VAL A 75 -3.01 13.67 -10.60
CA VAL A 75 -3.06 12.29 -10.09
C VAL A 75 -4.50 11.89 -9.73
N VAL A 76 -5.26 12.77 -9.10
CA VAL A 76 -6.68 12.52 -8.77
C VAL A 76 -7.50 12.29 -10.04
N LYS A 77 -7.27 13.09 -11.09
CA LYS A 77 -7.93 12.92 -12.38
C LYS A 77 -7.61 11.57 -13.01
N GLN A 78 -6.32 11.18 -13.02
CA GLN A 78 -5.91 9.87 -13.51
C GLN A 78 -6.58 8.73 -12.73
N LEU A 79 -6.73 8.85 -11.41
CA LEU A 79 -7.41 7.86 -10.59
C LEU A 79 -8.91 7.77 -10.91
N ILE A 80 -9.56 8.90 -11.20
CA ILE A 80 -10.95 8.94 -11.67
C ILE A 80 -11.08 8.24 -13.03
N GLU A 81 -10.19 8.51 -13.99
CA GLU A 81 -10.18 7.85 -15.29
C GLU A 81 -9.98 6.33 -15.12
N LEU A 82 -9.05 5.91 -14.26
CA LEU A 82 -8.82 4.51 -13.92
C LEU A 82 -10.06 3.87 -13.28
N SER A 83 -10.83 4.62 -12.48
CA SER A 83 -12.06 4.13 -11.84
C SER A 83 -13.16 3.74 -12.81
N SER A 84 -13.10 4.24 -14.05
CA SER A 84 -14.05 3.88 -15.11
C SER A 84 -13.75 2.52 -15.76
N LEU A 85 -12.57 1.95 -15.51
CA LEU A 85 -12.17 0.66 -16.08
C LEU A 85 -12.85 -0.51 -15.36
N ILE A 86 -13.22 -1.54 -16.13
CA ILE A 86 -13.76 -2.80 -15.57
C ILE A 86 -12.75 -3.48 -14.62
N SER A 87 -11.46 -3.31 -14.90
CA SER A 87 -10.37 -3.85 -14.08
C SER A 87 -10.17 -3.12 -12.76
N PHE A 88 -10.77 -1.94 -12.57
CA PHE A 88 -10.54 -1.11 -11.40
C PHE A 88 -10.83 -1.82 -10.08
N LYS A 89 -11.86 -2.67 -10.03
CA LYS A 89 -12.18 -3.46 -8.83
C LYS A 89 -11.02 -4.35 -8.38
N TYR A 90 -10.22 -4.86 -9.32
CA TYR A 90 -9.05 -5.70 -9.02
C TYR A 90 -7.87 -4.85 -8.56
N LEU A 91 -7.63 -3.72 -9.23
CA LEU A 91 -6.59 -2.76 -8.84
C LEU A 91 -6.84 -2.19 -7.44
N LYS A 92 -8.10 -1.86 -7.15
CA LYS A 92 -8.55 -1.40 -5.83
C LYS A 92 -8.33 -2.49 -4.79
N ALA A 93 -8.73 -3.73 -5.07
CA ALA A 93 -8.57 -4.82 -4.14
C ALA A 93 -7.10 -5.14 -3.84
N ASP A 94 -6.22 -5.01 -4.83
CA ASP A 94 -4.77 -5.15 -4.65
C ASP A 94 -4.20 -4.04 -3.75
N ALA A 95 -4.56 -2.78 -3.99
CA ALA A 95 -4.16 -1.65 -3.15
C ALA A 95 -4.68 -1.77 -1.70
N LEU A 96 -5.89 -2.31 -1.51
CA LEU A 96 -6.43 -2.59 -0.18
C LEU A 96 -5.63 -3.69 0.53
N CYS A 97 -5.24 -4.76 -0.18
CA CYS A 97 -4.40 -5.81 0.37
C CYS A 97 -3.02 -5.28 0.77
N GLU A 98 -2.43 -4.44 -0.06
CA GLU A 98 -1.15 -3.79 0.21
C GLU A 98 -1.20 -2.91 1.47
N GLN A 99 -2.23 -2.06 1.59
CA GLN A 99 -2.42 -1.23 2.78
C GLN A 99 -2.67 -2.07 4.03
N ALA A 100 -3.44 -3.15 3.91
CA ALA A 100 -3.65 -4.08 5.02
C ALA A 100 -2.36 -4.77 5.43
N TYR A 101 -1.51 -5.16 4.47
CA TYR A 101 -0.19 -5.72 4.74
C TYR A 101 0.67 -4.72 5.53
N PHE A 102 0.65 -3.43 5.17
CA PHE A 102 1.37 -2.40 5.94
C PHE A 102 0.92 -2.34 7.40
N TYR A 103 -0.40 -2.41 7.67
CA TYR A 103 -0.89 -2.46 9.05
C TYR A 103 -0.53 -3.78 9.74
N PHE A 104 -0.63 -4.90 9.05
CA PHE A 104 -0.22 -6.20 9.56
C PHE A 104 1.25 -6.22 9.98
N GLU A 105 2.15 -5.68 9.18
CA GLU A 105 3.58 -5.76 9.46
C GLU A 105 4.06 -4.67 10.42
N PHE A 106 3.58 -3.44 10.25
CA PHE A 106 4.12 -2.24 10.90
C PHE A 106 3.10 -1.45 11.74
N GLY A 107 1.86 -1.90 11.81
CA GLY A 107 0.78 -1.23 12.54
C GLY A 107 0.81 -1.50 14.05
N THR A 108 0.26 -0.55 14.81
CA THR A 108 -0.13 -0.78 16.20
C THR A 108 -1.39 -1.65 16.27
N ALA A 109 -1.76 -2.15 17.44
CA ALA A 109 -3.00 -2.90 17.61
C ALA A 109 -4.25 -2.13 17.13
N GLU A 110 -4.30 -0.82 17.37
CA GLU A 110 -5.36 0.06 16.88
C GLU A 110 -5.41 0.08 15.33
N LYS A 111 -4.25 0.18 14.67
CA LYS A 111 -4.15 0.17 13.21
C LYS A 111 -4.45 -1.20 12.60
N ASN A 112 -4.26 -2.29 13.34
CA ASN A 112 -4.62 -3.63 12.89
C ASN A 112 -6.13 -3.79 12.64
N ILE A 113 -6.98 -3.05 13.35
CA ILE A 113 -8.43 -3.03 13.11
C ILE A 113 -8.71 -2.49 11.70
N ALA A 114 -8.06 -1.40 11.29
CA ALA A 114 -8.15 -0.90 9.93
C ALA A 114 -7.65 -1.93 8.91
N GLY A 115 -6.57 -2.66 9.23
CA GLY A 115 -6.11 -3.79 8.40
C GLY A 115 -7.18 -4.87 8.18
N VAL A 116 -7.93 -5.23 9.23
CA VAL A 116 -9.06 -6.18 9.16
C VAL A 116 -10.16 -5.66 8.23
N GLU A 117 -10.53 -4.38 8.36
CA GLU A 117 -11.56 -3.76 7.51
C GLU A 117 -11.15 -3.74 6.03
N LEU A 118 -9.89 -3.39 5.76
CA LEU A 118 -9.33 -3.36 4.41
C LEU A 118 -9.35 -4.75 3.75
N LEU A 119 -8.92 -5.81 4.46
CA LEU A 119 -8.95 -7.18 3.94
C LEU A 119 -10.39 -7.67 3.70
N ASN A 120 -11.31 -7.39 4.63
CA ASN A 120 -12.72 -7.71 4.45
C ASN A 120 -13.33 -7.03 3.22
N CYS A 121 -12.88 -5.82 2.89
CA CYS A 121 -13.26 -5.14 1.65
C CYS A 121 -12.61 -5.77 0.41
N ALA A 122 -11.31 -6.08 0.47
CA ALA A 122 -10.58 -6.67 -0.65
C ALA A 122 -11.09 -8.06 -1.03
N LEU A 123 -11.37 -8.91 -0.04
CA LEU A 123 -11.82 -10.30 -0.21
C LEU A 123 -13.23 -10.44 -0.80
N LYS A 124 -14.01 -9.35 -0.90
CA LYS A 124 -15.28 -9.30 -1.65
C LYS A 124 -15.06 -9.32 -3.17
N SER A 125 -13.82 -9.07 -3.62
CA SER A 125 -13.43 -9.09 -5.02
C SER A 125 -12.53 -10.29 -5.32
N THR A 126 -12.36 -10.63 -6.59
CA THR A 126 -11.31 -11.57 -6.97
C THR A 126 -9.96 -10.91 -6.77
N ILE A 127 -9.11 -11.50 -5.92
CA ILE A 127 -7.75 -11.03 -5.68
C ILE A 127 -6.74 -12.12 -6.03
N ARG A 128 -5.56 -11.70 -6.47
CA ARG A 128 -4.46 -12.60 -6.86
C ARG A 128 -3.95 -13.43 -5.67
N TYR A 129 -4.06 -12.86 -4.47
CA TYR A 129 -3.36 -13.27 -3.26
C TYR A 129 -4.33 -13.70 -2.16
N LYS A 130 -5.35 -14.47 -2.54
CA LYS A 130 -6.49 -14.75 -1.67
C LYS A 130 -6.09 -15.53 -0.41
N HIS A 131 -5.28 -16.58 -0.57
CA HIS A 131 -4.89 -17.43 0.56
C HIS A 131 -4.03 -16.67 1.57
N GLU A 132 -3.14 -15.83 1.08
CA GLU A 132 -2.27 -14.98 1.89
C GLU A 132 -3.08 -13.88 2.58
N ALA A 133 -4.06 -13.28 1.89
CA ALA A 133 -5.00 -12.34 2.48
C ALA A 133 -5.88 -12.97 3.58
N ASP A 134 -6.37 -14.20 3.37
CA ASP A 134 -7.12 -14.95 4.39
C ASP A 134 -6.24 -15.25 5.63
N LEU A 135 -4.97 -15.61 5.41
CA LEU A 135 -4.02 -15.83 6.50
C LEU A 135 -3.72 -14.53 7.27
N MET A 136 -3.43 -13.43 6.56
CA MET A 136 -3.23 -12.10 7.17
C MET A 136 -4.44 -11.69 8.00
N LEU A 137 -5.66 -11.91 7.48
CA LEU A 137 -6.90 -11.59 8.18
C LEU A 137 -7.03 -12.39 9.48
N GLY A 138 -6.76 -13.70 9.44
CA GLY A 138 -6.79 -14.56 10.63
C GLY A 138 -5.79 -14.12 11.72
N ILE A 139 -4.56 -13.75 11.33
CA ILE A 139 -3.55 -13.26 12.28
C ILE A 139 -3.93 -11.90 12.84
N LEU A 140 -4.44 -10.98 12.02
CA LEU A 140 -4.92 -9.67 12.46
C LEU A 140 -6.07 -9.80 13.46
N HIS A 141 -7.05 -10.68 13.20
CA HIS A 141 -8.12 -10.98 14.16
C HIS A 141 -7.55 -11.46 15.50
N ARG A 142 -6.59 -12.39 15.47
CA ARG A 142 -5.93 -12.88 16.69
C ARG A 142 -5.27 -11.73 17.47
N ARG A 143 -4.52 -10.87 16.79
CA ARG A 143 -3.83 -9.71 17.41
C ARG A 143 -4.83 -8.71 18.02
N CYS A 144 -5.94 -8.43 17.34
CA CYS A 144 -6.97 -7.52 17.85
C CYS A 144 -7.65 -8.08 19.11
N LEU A 145 -7.93 -9.39 19.16
CA LEU A 145 -8.57 -10.03 20.30
C LEU A 145 -7.66 -10.13 21.54
N HIS A 146 -6.36 -10.37 21.36
CA HIS A 146 -5.40 -10.37 22.46
C HIS A 146 -5.18 -8.99 23.07
N TRP A 147 -5.44 -7.91 22.34
CA TRP A 147 -5.29 -6.55 22.87
C TRP A 147 -6.48 -6.15 23.76
N ASN A 148 -7.68 -6.67 23.51
CA ASN A 148 -8.87 -6.41 24.34
C ASN A 148 -8.89 -7.21 25.67
N THR A 149 -7.85 -7.99 25.96
CA THR A 149 -7.79 -8.89 27.13
C THR A 149 -6.79 -8.46 28.21
N TYR A 150 -6.09 -7.33 28.03
CA TYR A 150 -5.18 -6.72 29.01
C TYR A 150 -5.46 -5.22 29.15
#